data_AF-A0A7K2U1E5-F1
#
_entry.id   AF-A0A7K2U1E5-F1
#
_cell.length_a   1.000
_cell.length_b   1.000
_cell.length_c   1.000
_cell.angle_alpha   90.00
_cell.angle_beta   90.00
_cell.angle_gamma   90.00
#
_symmetry.space_group_name_H-M   'P 1'
#
loop_
_entity.id
_entity.type
_entity.pdbx_description
1 polymer ?
#
loop_
_entity_poly.entity_id
_entity_poly.type
_entity_poly.pdbx_seq_one_letter_code
_entity_poly.pdbx_strand_id
1 'polypeptide(L)'
;MLPWIVALAAVGTAIWHAVRAYQAGRDAYAASARAELADRQARAAEARTLALTEEIRQLAEKRIPAAATALSHRAAPVPGLREAAGVEGDAARLLTDAVQAARTAILEERRRVDAAARAAMRGTSAKIQSLLNQSQHLLQELQHEYDDPRVLQLDFRNELALRRTQSTAVLCDAWPGLARQNSSLVEIVLGAQSRVGGYERIKVANHLRQERLALVARAAEPLAIALAELLANATAYSHPDTEVPVTVQQAAGRGALVLVDDAGIGMDDDALKRARALLAGPSEVLLTELGDPPQTGFAVVGRLVARYGFSCHIEPSPYGGMRAMLRIPAHLLTVMDDDRTLSVLAPAPVPAHPDAPGGGATDTDPAADSAAPDSLAPGSLAPGSAEPVATTGTDPATAARDSTGPGAPEAGTPALPSRRRRARRATAPDGGTAARTRETGVEPDLRTPEQAGASWAALQQGTLSGRSASAPSASPSDDQGDDET
;
A
#
# COMPACT_ATOMS: atom_id res chain seq x y z
N MET A 1 -52.90 100.28 -25.07
CA MET A 1 -52.72 98.90 -25.57
C MET A 1 -51.27 98.38 -25.47
N LEU A 2 -50.24 99.15 -25.07
CA LEU A 2 -48.86 98.66 -24.92
C LEU A 2 -48.41 98.08 -23.56
N PRO A 3 -48.93 98.48 -22.39
CA PRO A 3 -48.33 98.10 -21.10
C PRO A 3 -48.55 96.62 -20.73
N TRP A 4 -49.59 95.99 -21.24
CA TRP A 4 -49.89 94.57 -20.95
C TRP A 4 -48.92 93.60 -21.66
N ILE A 5 -48.37 93.97 -22.82
CA ILE A 5 -47.40 93.16 -23.58
C ILE A 5 -46.04 93.12 -22.87
N VAL A 6 -45.58 94.28 -22.36
CA VAL A 6 -44.32 94.37 -21.59
C VAL A 6 -44.42 93.60 -20.27
N ALA A 7 -45.57 93.66 -19.60
CA ALA A 7 -45.84 92.86 -18.41
C ALA A 7 -45.85 91.35 -18.70
N LEU A 8 -46.46 90.91 -19.81
CA LEU A 8 -46.44 89.50 -20.25
C LEU A 8 -45.03 89.02 -20.59
N ALA A 9 -44.22 89.84 -21.28
CA ALA A 9 -42.83 89.51 -21.58
C ALA A 9 -41.98 89.40 -20.30
N ALA A 10 -42.16 90.29 -19.33
CA ALA A 10 -41.47 90.25 -18.04
C ALA A 10 -41.87 89.03 -17.19
N VAL A 11 -43.15 88.65 -17.20
CA VAL A 11 -43.62 87.42 -16.55
C VAL A 11 -43.07 86.18 -17.26
N GLY A 12 -43.04 86.17 -18.60
CA GLY A 12 -42.47 85.07 -19.39
C GLY A 12 -40.97 84.88 -19.15
N THR A 13 -40.20 85.96 -19.06
CA THR A 13 -38.76 85.89 -18.73
C THR A 13 -38.53 85.47 -17.27
N ALA A 14 -39.34 85.94 -16.32
CA ALA A 14 -39.28 85.50 -14.93
C ALA A 14 -39.60 84.00 -14.78
N ILE A 15 -40.64 83.51 -15.45
CA ILE A 15 -40.99 82.09 -15.50
C ILE A 15 -39.87 81.28 -16.16
N TRP A 16 -39.30 81.76 -17.26
CA TRP A 16 -38.18 81.08 -17.94
C TRP A 16 -36.95 80.99 -17.03
N HIS A 17 -36.57 82.06 -16.34
CA HIS A 17 -35.48 82.05 -15.37
C HIS A 17 -35.76 81.12 -14.18
N ALA A 18 -36.99 81.10 -13.67
CA ALA A 18 -37.39 80.20 -12.59
C ALA A 18 -37.34 78.72 -13.00
N VAL A 19 -37.86 78.39 -14.20
CA VAL A 19 -37.80 77.03 -14.76
C VAL A 19 -36.35 76.62 -15.02
N ARG A 20 -35.52 77.51 -15.56
CA ARG A 20 -34.11 77.22 -15.83
C ARG A 20 -33.30 77.04 -14.54
N ALA A 21 -33.58 77.82 -13.50
CA ALA A 21 -32.97 77.66 -12.18
C ALA A 21 -33.42 76.36 -11.50
N TYR A 22 -34.70 76.00 -11.60
CA TYR A 22 -35.23 74.73 -11.08
C TYR A 22 -34.62 73.51 -11.82
N GLN A 23 -34.54 73.55 -13.15
CA GLN A 23 -33.89 72.52 -13.96
C GLN A 23 -32.41 72.39 -13.60
N ALA A 24 -31.67 73.49 -13.51
CA ALA A 24 -30.27 73.48 -13.10
C ALA A 24 -30.07 72.91 -11.68
N GLY A 25 -30.95 73.22 -10.73
CA GLY A 25 -30.92 72.64 -9.39
C GLY A 25 -31.19 71.13 -9.39
N ARG A 26 -32.16 70.67 -10.20
CA ARG A 26 -32.48 69.24 -10.35
C ARG A 26 -31.32 68.46 -10.98
N ASP A 27 -30.68 69.04 -12.00
CA ASP A 27 -29.53 68.45 -12.66
C ASP A 27 -28.30 68.40 -11.76
N ALA A 28 -28.08 69.44 -10.94
CA ALA A 28 -27.02 69.46 -9.94
C ALA A 28 -27.22 68.37 -8.86
N TYR A 29 -28.44 68.21 -8.35
CA TYR A 29 -28.77 67.13 -7.40
C TYR A 29 -28.62 65.74 -8.02
N ALA A 30 -29.06 65.56 -9.27
CA ALA A 30 -28.88 64.31 -9.99
C ALA A 30 -27.39 64.02 -10.26
N ALA A 31 -26.58 65.04 -10.56
CA ALA A 31 -25.13 64.91 -10.72
C ALA A 31 -24.44 64.51 -9.40
N SER A 32 -24.79 65.13 -8.27
CA SER A 32 -24.23 64.75 -6.96
C SER A 32 -24.63 63.34 -6.55
N ALA A 33 -25.89 62.94 -6.77
CA ALA A 33 -26.35 61.58 -6.48
C ALA A 33 -25.60 60.53 -7.32
N ARG A 34 -25.34 60.81 -8.61
CA ARG A 34 -24.53 59.93 -9.47
C ARG A 34 -23.08 59.87 -9.02
N ALA A 35 -22.48 61.00 -8.63
CA ALA A 35 -21.12 61.03 -8.12
C ALA A 35 -20.97 60.22 -6.82
N GLU A 36 -21.94 60.33 -5.91
CA GLU A 36 -21.96 59.55 -4.67
C GLU A 36 -22.13 58.05 -4.93
N LEU A 37 -23.02 57.66 -5.86
CA LEU A 37 -23.15 56.26 -6.27
C LEU A 37 -21.86 55.72 -6.91
N ALA A 38 -21.20 56.52 -7.76
CA ALA A 38 -19.94 56.14 -8.40
C ALA A 38 -18.82 55.96 -7.36
N ASP A 39 -18.69 56.85 -6.38
CA ASP A 39 -17.72 56.73 -5.28
C ASP A 39 -17.99 55.49 -4.41
N ARG A 40 -19.26 55.21 -4.08
CA ARG A 40 -19.64 53.98 -3.35
C ARG A 40 -19.31 52.72 -4.15
N GLN A 41 -19.55 52.72 -5.46
CA GLN A 41 -19.20 51.62 -6.35
C GLN A 41 -17.68 51.42 -6.45
N ALA A 42 -16.91 52.50 -6.55
CA ALA A 42 -15.45 52.46 -6.58
C ALA A 42 -14.88 51.86 -5.28
N ARG A 43 -15.32 52.35 -4.12
CA ARG A 43 -14.90 51.81 -2.81
C ARG A 43 -15.30 50.35 -2.63
N ALA A 44 -16.49 49.96 -3.08
CA ALA A 44 -16.93 48.56 -3.05
C ALA A 44 -16.07 47.68 -3.98
N ALA A 45 -15.68 48.18 -5.15
CA ALA A 45 -14.79 47.45 -6.06
C ALA A 45 -13.39 47.29 -5.46
N GLU A 46 -12.82 48.35 -4.88
CA GLU A 46 -11.53 48.30 -4.18
C GLU A 46 -11.56 47.29 -3.02
N ALA A 47 -12.59 47.35 -2.17
CA ALA A 47 -12.77 46.39 -1.08
C ALA A 47 -12.84 44.93 -1.57
N ARG A 48 -13.55 44.66 -2.67
CA ARG A 48 -13.59 43.33 -3.30
C ARG A 48 -12.22 42.88 -3.81
N THR A 49 -11.46 43.78 -4.44
CA THR A 49 -10.11 43.43 -4.93
C THR A 49 -9.14 43.12 -3.80
N LEU A 50 -9.20 43.89 -2.71
CA LEU A 50 -8.39 43.63 -1.51
C LEU A 50 -8.77 42.30 -0.86
N ALA A 51 -10.07 42.02 -0.73
CA ALA A 51 -10.54 40.77 -0.16
C ALA A 51 -10.17 39.55 -1.01
N LEU A 52 -10.27 39.65 -2.34
CA LEU A 52 -9.82 38.60 -3.25
C LEU A 52 -8.30 38.38 -3.16
N THR A 53 -7.52 39.45 -3.08
CA THR A 53 -6.05 39.36 -2.95
C THR A 53 -5.65 38.67 -1.65
N GLU A 54 -6.33 39.01 -0.55
CA GLU A 54 -6.12 38.35 0.74
C GLU A 54 -6.51 36.87 0.70
N GLU A 55 -7.62 36.51 0.04
CA GLU A 55 -8.01 35.11 -0.16
C GLU A 55 -7.00 34.33 -1.02
N ILE A 56 -6.47 34.93 -2.09
CA ILE A 56 -5.40 34.32 -2.90
C ILE A 56 -4.16 34.08 -2.04
N ARG A 57 -3.80 35.03 -1.16
CA ARG A 57 -2.69 34.86 -0.22
C ARG A 57 -2.95 33.72 0.76
N GLN A 58 -4.14 33.65 1.36
CA GLN A 58 -4.52 32.53 2.24
C GLN A 58 -4.54 31.19 1.51
N LEU A 59 -4.98 31.17 0.25
CA LEU A 59 -4.93 29.99 -0.61
C LEU A 59 -3.50 29.46 -0.73
N ALA A 60 -2.56 30.34 -1.10
CA ALA A 60 -1.16 29.99 -1.31
C ALA A 60 -0.43 29.62 -0.01
N GLU A 61 -0.59 30.41 1.06
CA GLU A 61 0.17 30.24 2.29
C GLU A 61 -0.39 29.16 3.23
N LYS A 62 -1.70 28.88 3.18
CA LYS A 62 -2.35 27.98 4.15
C LYS A 62 -3.11 26.84 3.51
N ARG A 63 -4.04 27.12 2.59
CA ARG A 63 -4.98 26.09 2.10
C ARG A 63 -4.28 25.05 1.24
N ILE A 64 -3.41 25.44 0.32
CA ILE A 64 -2.65 24.50 -0.52
C ILE A 64 -1.69 23.65 0.34
N PRO A 65 -0.85 24.22 1.23
CA PRO A 65 -0.01 23.43 2.12
C PRO A 65 -0.80 22.50 3.04
N ALA A 66 -1.89 22.97 3.64
CA ALA A 66 -2.74 22.13 4.49
C ALA A 66 -3.39 20.99 3.70
N ALA A 67 -3.85 21.26 2.47
CA ALA A 67 -4.37 20.23 1.58
C ALA A 67 -3.29 19.21 1.20
N ALA A 68 -2.05 19.64 0.98
CA ALA A 68 -0.91 18.75 0.73
C ALA A 68 -0.62 17.86 1.96
N THR A 69 -0.63 18.43 3.16
CA THR A 69 -0.46 17.68 4.42
C THR A 69 -1.59 16.68 4.63
N ALA A 70 -2.83 17.06 4.31
CA ALA A 70 -4.00 16.19 4.42
C ALA A 70 -3.95 14.97 3.49
N LEU A 71 -3.16 15.01 2.40
CA LEU A 71 -2.90 13.83 1.57
C LEU A 71 -2.02 12.78 2.27
N SER A 72 -1.18 13.18 3.24
CA SER A 72 -0.39 12.25 4.06
C SER A 72 -1.11 11.90 5.37
N HIS A 73 -1.76 12.88 5.99
CA HIS A 73 -2.47 12.73 7.26
C HIS A 73 -3.95 13.03 7.04
N ARG A 74 -4.76 11.98 6.81
CA ARG A 74 -6.20 12.15 6.48
C ARG A 74 -7.00 12.95 7.52
N ALA A 75 -6.55 13.00 8.77
CA ALA A 75 -7.18 13.76 9.85
C ALA A 75 -6.76 15.24 9.89
N ALA A 76 -5.79 15.67 9.08
CA ALA A 76 -5.32 17.05 9.08
C ALA A 76 -6.40 17.99 8.51
N PRO A 77 -6.80 19.04 9.23
CA PRO A 77 -7.83 19.96 8.78
C PRO A 77 -7.32 20.81 7.60
N VAL A 78 -8.15 20.97 6.58
CA VAL A 78 -7.91 21.90 5.48
C VAL A 78 -8.79 23.13 5.69
N PRO A 79 -8.22 24.32 5.90
CA PRO A 79 -9.01 25.54 6.09
C PRO A 79 -9.94 25.82 4.91
N GLY A 80 -11.17 26.26 5.21
CA GLY A 80 -12.15 26.72 4.22
C GLY A 80 -11.85 28.13 3.68
N LEU A 81 -12.73 28.62 2.80
CA LEU A 81 -12.79 30.05 2.44
C LEU A 81 -13.15 30.86 3.70
N ARG A 82 -12.61 32.08 3.86
CA ARG A 82 -13.06 32.94 4.95
C ARG A 82 -14.43 33.54 4.61
N GLU A 83 -15.40 33.34 5.48
CA GLU A 83 -16.75 33.92 5.37
C GLU A 83 -16.74 35.46 5.26
N ALA A 84 -15.69 36.11 5.77
CA ALA A 84 -15.57 37.57 5.81
C ALA A 84 -15.15 38.22 4.47
N ALA A 85 -14.81 37.46 3.42
CA ALA A 85 -14.15 38.03 2.24
C ALA A 85 -15.09 38.59 1.16
N GLY A 86 -16.41 38.36 1.24
CA GLY A 86 -17.33 38.76 0.14
C GLY A 86 -16.95 38.16 -1.22
N VAL A 87 -16.13 37.10 -1.22
CA VAL A 87 -15.71 36.35 -2.40
C VAL A 87 -16.78 35.29 -2.63
N GLU A 88 -17.71 35.59 -3.52
CA GLU A 88 -18.85 34.74 -3.83
C GLU A 88 -18.84 34.32 -5.32
N GLY A 89 -19.72 33.38 -5.66
CA GLY A 89 -19.92 32.93 -7.04
C GLY A 89 -18.67 32.29 -7.65
N ASP A 90 -18.32 32.73 -8.86
CA ASP A 90 -17.26 32.12 -9.66
C ASP A 90 -15.87 32.23 -9.02
N ALA A 91 -15.57 33.31 -8.28
CA ALA A 91 -14.26 33.48 -7.65
C ALA A 91 -14.04 32.43 -6.53
N ALA A 92 -15.05 32.19 -5.70
CA ALA A 92 -15.01 31.14 -4.68
C ALA A 92 -14.86 29.74 -5.29
N ARG A 93 -15.56 29.50 -6.42
CA ARG A 93 -15.45 28.24 -7.17
C ARG A 93 -14.02 28.05 -7.69
N LEU A 94 -13.44 29.06 -8.36
CA LEU A 94 -12.09 29.00 -8.90
C LEU A 94 -11.01 28.78 -7.82
N LEU A 95 -11.14 29.40 -6.65
CA LEU A 95 -10.21 29.17 -5.53
C LEU A 95 -10.31 27.74 -4.99
N THR A 96 -11.52 27.18 -4.95
CA THR A 96 -11.75 25.79 -4.55
C THR A 96 -11.19 24.82 -5.59
N ASP A 97 -11.45 25.09 -6.87
CA ASP A 97 -10.91 24.34 -8.01
C ASP A 97 -9.38 24.38 -8.00
N ALA A 98 -8.76 25.49 -7.64
CA ALA A 98 -7.30 25.61 -7.51
C ALA A 98 -6.74 24.69 -6.41
N VAL A 99 -7.41 24.55 -5.26
CA VAL A 99 -7.00 23.57 -4.22
C VAL A 99 -7.13 22.15 -4.76
N GLN A 100 -8.21 21.83 -5.47
CA GLN A 100 -8.40 20.50 -6.05
C GLN A 100 -7.34 20.20 -7.11
N ALA A 101 -7.06 21.15 -8.01
CA ALA A 101 -6.01 21.03 -9.03
C ALA A 101 -4.61 20.85 -8.41
N ALA A 102 -4.32 21.54 -7.32
CA ALA A 102 -3.08 21.34 -6.57
C ALA A 102 -3.02 19.92 -5.97
N ARG A 103 -4.11 19.44 -5.36
CA ARG A 103 -4.19 18.08 -4.82
C ARG A 103 -4.00 17.01 -5.89
N THR A 104 -4.64 17.16 -7.05
CA THR A 104 -4.48 16.22 -8.17
C THR A 104 -3.05 16.22 -8.69
N ALA A 105 -2.44 17.39 -8.88
CA ALA A 105 -1.05 17.50 -9.31
C ALA A 105 -0.08 16.84 -8.32
N ILE A 106 -0.30 17.02 -7.00
CA ILE A 106 0.53 16.37 -5.97
C ILE A 106 0.34 14.84 -6.00
N LEU A 107 -0.88 14.34 -6.17
CA LEU A 107 -1.14 12.90 -6.27
C LEU A 107 -0.50 12.28 -7.51
N GLU A 108 -0.57 12.96 -8.65
CA GLU A 108 0.10 12.55 -9.88
C GLU A 108 1.62 12.53 -9.72
N GLU A 109 2.19 13.56 -9.09
CA GLU A 109 3.61 13.63 -8.80
C GLU A 109 4.06 12.51 -7.84
N ARG A 110 3.28 12.24 -6.78
CA ARG A 110 3.55 11.11 -5.88
C ARG A 110 3.56 9.78 -6.63
N ARG A 111 2.57 9.53 -7.49
CA ARG A 111 2.53 8.34 -8.34
C ARG A 111 3.73 8.26 -9.28
N ARG A 112 4.14 9.39 -9.87
CA ARG A 112 5.31 9.47 -10.76
C ARG A 112 6.61 9.13 -10.02
N VAL A 113 6.83 9.72 -8.85
CA VAL A 113 8.00 9.46 -8.00
C VAL A 113 8.04 7.99 -7.57
N ASP A 114 6.90 7.46 -7.11
CA ASP A 114 6.77 6.09 -6.65
C ASP A 114 6.93 5.07 -7.80
N ALA A 115 6.45 5.40 -9.00
CA ALA A 115 6.70 4.60 -10.21
C ALA A 115 8.20 4.61 -10.61
N ALA A 116 8.87 5.75 -10.51
CA ALA A 116 10.31 5.86 -10.75
C ALA A 116 11.12 5.08 -9.71
N ALA A 117 10.74 5.17 -8.43
CA ALA A 117 11.34 4.40 -7.34
C ALA A 117 11.19 2.89 -7.57
N ARG A 118 9.98 2.42 -7.89
CA ARG A 118 9.76 1.00 -8.25
C ARG A 118 10.60 0.60 -9.46
N ALA A 119 10.70 1.43 -10.50
CA ALA A 119 11.48 1.11 -11.69
C ALA A 119 12.98 0.95 -11.37
N ALA A 120 13.54 1.87 -10.58
CA ALA A 120 14.92 1.79 -10.10
C ALA A 120 15.14 0.53 -9.24
N MET A 121 14.26 0.28 -8.27
CA MET A 121 14.33 -0.89 -7.41
C MET A 121 14.19 -2.20 -8.18
N ARG A 122 13.27 -2.31 -9.15
CA ARG A 122 13.18 -3.50 -10.04
C ARG A 122 14.52 -3.80 -10.71
N GLY A 123 15.15 -2.77 -11.29
CA GLY A 123 16.43 -2.93 -12.00
C GLY A 123 17.55 -3.38 -11.07
N THR A 124 17.62 -2.82 -9.86
CA THR A 124 18.61 -3.21 -8.85
C THR A 124 18.34 -4.60 -8.29
N SER A 125 17.10 -4.92 -7.92
CA SER A 125 16.70 -6.24 -7.41
C SER A 125 16.99 -7.33 -8.42
N ALA A 126 16.72 -7.12 -9.71
CA ALA A 126 17.03 -8.11 -10.75
C ALA A 126 18.55 -8.40 -10.84
N LYS A 127 19.40 -7.36 -10.72
CA LYS A 127 20.86 -7.53 -10.72
C LYS A 127 21.35 -8.27 -9.47
N ILE A 128 20.87 -7.87 -8.29
CA ILE A 128 21.21 -8.52 -7.02
C ILE A 128 20.74 -9.98 -7.06
N GLN A 129 19.53 -10.26 -7.52
CA GLN A 129 19.00 -11.61 -7.64
C GLN A 129 19.86 -12.47 -8.56
N SER A 130 20.33 -11.92 -9.70
CA SER A 130 21.24 -12.64 -10.59
C SER A 130 22.56 -13.00 -9.89
N LEU A 131 23.12 -12.10 -9.08
CA LEU A 131 24.35 -12.38 -8.33
C LEU A 131 24.12 -13.44 -7.25
N LEU A 132 23.01 -13.33 -6.50
CA LEU A 132 22.67 -14.30 -5.45
C LEU A 132 22.39 -15.71 -6.03
N ASN A 133 21.81 -15.80 -7.23
CA ASN A 133 21.65 -17.07 -7.93
C ASN A 133 23.00 -17.67 -8.37
N GLN A 134 23.95 -16.83 -8.82
CA GLN A 134 25.31 -17.29 -9.12
C GLN A 134 26.03 -17.77 -7.86
N SER A 135 25.89 -17.04 -6.75
CA SER A 135 26.40 -17.45 -5.44
C SER A 135 25.78 -18.77 -4.99
N GLN A 136 24.48 -18.99 -5.22
CA GLN A 136 23.80 -20.24 -4.92
C GLN A 136 24.42 -21.42 -5.67
N HIS A 137 24.69 -21.26 -6.97
CA HIS A 137 25.34 -22.32 -7.77
C HIS A 137 26.73 -22.67 -7.24
N LEU A 138 27.55 -21.67 -6.94
CA LEU A 138 28.89 -21.89 -6.38
C LEU A 138 28.82 -22.54 -5.00
N LEU A 139 27.86 -22.15 -4.16
CA LEU A 139 27.65 -22.77 -2.85
C LEU A 139 27.22 -24.24 -2.99
N GLN A 140 26.40 -24.59 -3.98
CA GLN A 140 26.03 -25.97 -4.26
C GLN A 140 27.23 -26.82 -4.69
N GLU A 141 28.12 -26.28 -5.53
CA GLU A 141 29.38 -26.94 -5.90
C GLU A 141 30.26 -27.18 -4.67
N LEU A 142 30.42 -26.16 -3.82
CA LEU A 142 31.19 -26.27 -2.58
C LEU A 142 30.59 -27.26 -1.59
N GLN A 143 29.25 -27.34 -1.45
CA GLN A 143 28.59 -28.33 -0.59
C GLN A 143 28.83 -29.76 -1.10
N HIS A 144 28.94 -29.94 -2.42
CA HIS A 144 29.20 -31.25 -3.00
C HIS A 144 30.66 -31.68 -2.82
N GLU A 145 31.60 -30.73 -2.91
CA GLU A 145 33.04 -30.98 -2.80
C GLU A 145 33.53 -31.03 -1.34
N TYR A 146 32.92 -30.25 -0.44
CA TYR A 146 33.37 -30.05 0.94
C TYR A 146 32.24 -30.24 1.95
N ASP A 147 32.47 -31.08 2.97
CA ASP A 147 31.60 -31.22 4.14
C ASP A 147 32.01 -30.20 5.24
N ASP A 148 31.88 -28.90 4.93
CA ASP A 148 32.18 -27.80 5.86
C ASP A 148 30.89 -27.11 6.34
N PRO A 149 30.57 -27.12 7.65
CA PRO A 149 29.35 -26.50 8.18
C PRO A 149 29.28 -24.98 7.93
N ARG A 150 30.41 -24.31 7.65
CA ARG A 150 30.42 -22.89 7.28
C ARG A 150 29.80 -22.64 5.92
N VAL A 151 29.89 -23.61 4.99
CA VAL A 151 29.25 -23.51 3.66
C VAL A 151 27.73 -23.48 3.81
N LEU A 152 27.17 -24.32 4.70
CA LEU A 152 25.74 -24.30 5.03
C LEU A 152 25.31 -22.95 5.63
N GLN A 153 26.14 -22.34 6.48
CA GLN A 153 25.84 -21.01 7.03
C GLN A 153 25.87 -19.91 5.96
N LEU A 154 26.74 -20.03 4.95
CA LEU A 154 26.78 -19.09 3.81
C LEU A 154 25.57 -19.27 2.90
N ASP A 155 25.19 -20.51 2.61
CA ASP A 155 23.98 -20.87 1.86
C ASP A 155 22.72 -20.30 2.52
N PHE A 156 22.58 -20.48 3.83
CA PHE A 156 21.48 -19.90 4.58
C PHE A 156 21.43 -18.36 4.49
N ARG A 157 22.59 -17.68 4.60
CA ARG A 157 22.66 -16.22 4.43
C ARG A 157 22.32 -15.79 2.99
N ASN A 158 22.73 -16.56 1.99
CA ASN A 158 22.41 -16.32 0.59
C ASN A 158 20.91 -16.45 0.34
N GLU A 159 20.26 -17.49 0.89
CA GLU A 159 18.81 -17.69 0.82
C GLU A 159 18.03 -16.57 1.52
N LEU A 160 18.49 -16.08 2.68
CA LEU A 160 17.91 -14.90 3.34
C LEU A 160 17.98 -13.65 2.45
N ALA A 161 19.14 -13.40 1.83
CA ALA A 161 19.33 -12.29 0.91
C ALA A 161 18.47 -12.43 -0.36
N LEU A 162 18.36 -13.65 -0.88
CA LEU A 162 17.56 -13.98 -2.06
C LEU A 162 16.08 -13.72 -1.77
N ARG A 163 15.57 -14.23 -0.65
CA ARG A 163 14.21 -13.97 -0.17
C ARG A 163 13.93 -12.46 -0.08
N ARG A 164 14.81 -11.69 0.58
CA ARG A 164 14.60 -10.23 0.72
C ARG A 164 14.57 -9.53 -0.64
N THR A 165 15.39 -9.98 -1.58
CA THR A 165 15.43 -9.48 -2.95
C THR A 165 14.16 -9.83 -3.72
N GLN A 166 13.64 -11.05 -3.58
CA GLN A 166 12.37 -11.48 -4.17
C GLN A 166 11.18 -10.69 -3.62
N SER A 167 11.13 -10.47 -2.30
CA SER A 167 10.06 -9.66 -1.68
C SER A 167 10.09 -8.21 -2.20
N THR A 168 11.29 -7.64 -2.37
CA THR A 168 11.44 -6.32 -2.99
C THR A 168 10.99 -6.32 -4.46
N ALA A 169 11.34 -7.36 -5.22
CA ALA A 169 10.90 -7.53 -6.60
C ALA A 169 9.37 -7.58 -6.71
N VAL A 170 8.69 -8.32 -5.82
CA VAL A 170 7.23 -8.42 -5.76
C VAL A 170 6.59 -7.06 -5.50
N LEU A 171 7.09 -6.29 -4.52
CA LEU A 171 6.58 -4.93 -4.25
C LEU A 171 6.75 -3.99 -5.44
N CYS A 172 7.78 -4.23 -6.23
CA CYS A 172 8.07 -3.45 -7.41
C CYS A 172 7.42 -4.02 -8.68
N ASP A 173 6.50 -4.98 -8.59
CA ASP A 173 5.82 -5.64 -9.72
C ASP A 173 6.72 -6.43 -10.67
N ALA A 174 7.94 -6.73 -10.26
CA ALA A 174 8.81 -7.65 -10.97
C ALA A 174 8.39 -9.11 -10.71
N TRP A 175 8.83 -9.99 -11.61
CA TRP A 175 8.65 -11.43 -11.46
C TRP A 175 9.50 -11.93 -10.28
N PRO A 176 8.95 -12.73 -9.34
CA PRO A 176 9.66 -13.26 -8.18
C PRO A 176 10.81 -14.23 -8.49
N GLY A 177 10.99 -14.62 -9.76
CA GLY A 177 12.19 -15.31 -10.24
C GLY A 177 11.94 -16.77 -10.59
N LEU A 178 11.56 -17.60 -9.62
CA LEU A 178 11.57 -19.05 -9.82
C LEU A 178 10.25 -19.57 -10.42
N ALA A 179 10.33 -20.12 -11.63
CA ALA A 179 9.25 -20.94 -12.19
C ALA A 179 9.31 -22.32 -11.53
N ARG A 180 8.33 -22.62 -10.67
CA ARG A 180 8.18 -23.95 -10.08
C ARG A 180 7.29 -24.82 -10.93
N GLN A 181 7.45 -26.14 -10.79
CA GLN A 181 6.49 -27.11 -11.29
C GLN A 181 5.30 -27.20 -10.32
N ASN A 182 4.32 -28.06 -10.60
CA ASN A 182 3.33 -28.40 -9.58
C ASN A 182 4.05 -29.00 -8.36
N SER A 183 3.76 -28.50 -7.17
CA SER A 183 4.50 -28.84 -5.93
C SER A 183 3.54 -29.09 -4.78
N SER A 184 3.86 -30.05 -3.92
CA SER A 184 3.05 -30.36 -2.73
C SER A 184 2.89 -29.12 -1.85
N LEU A 185 1.69 -28.90 -1.33
CA LEU A 185 1.43 -27.76 -0.45
C LEU A 185 2.32 -27.80 0.80
N VAL A 186 2.56 -29.00 1.35
CA VAL A 186 3.40 -29.19 2.54
C VAL A 186 4.86 -28.87 2.23
N GLU A 187 5.36 -29.29 1.06
CA GLU A 187 6.72 -28.95 0.63
C GLU A 187 6.90 -27.45 0.39
N ILE A 188 5.85 -26.75 -0.08
CA ILE A 188 5.87 -25.30 -0.21
C ILE A 188 5.98 -24.62 1.16
N VAL A 189 5.30 -25.14 2.18
CA VAL A 189 5.42 -24.64 3.56
C VAL A 189 6.82 -24.88 4.12
N LEU A 190 7.38 -26.08 3.93
CA LEU A 190 8.75 -26.40 4.35
C LEU A 190 9.81 -25.56 3.62
N GLY A 191 9.64 -25.38 2.31
CA GLY A 191 10.52 -24.52 1.52
C GLY A 191 10.40 -23.04 1.87
N ALA A 192 9.25 -22.60 2.39
CA ALA A 192 9.11 -21.26 2.96
C ALA A 192 9.80 -21.16 4.33
N GLN A 193 9.67 -22.18 5.19
CA GLN A 193 10.34 -22.28 6.49
C GLN A 193 11.86 -22.20 6.35
N SER A 194 12.46 -22.90 5.38
CA SER A 194 13.93 -22.92 5.20
C SER A 194 14.53 -21.56 4.82
N ARG A 195 13.70 -20.59 4.41
CA ARG A 195 14.11 -19.23 4.00
C ARG A 195 14.00 -18.20 5.14
N VAL A 196 13.78 -18.65 6.37
CA VAL A 196 13.44 -17.78 7.50
C VAL A 196 14.39 -18.02 8.68
N GLY A 197 14.78 -16.92 9.36
CA GLY A 197 15.51 -16.99 10.63
C GLY A 197 14.67 -17.60 11.74
N GLY A 198 15.28 -18.45 12.57
CA GLY A 198 14.57 -19.15 13.64
C GLY A 198 13.68 -20.29 13.13
N TYR A 199 13.97 -20.85 11.96
CA TYR A 199 13.18 -21.92 11.34
C TYR A 199 13.00 -23.16 12.23
N GLU A 200 13.93 -23.41 13.15
CA GLU A 200 13.89 -24.52 14.14
C GLU A 200 12.67 -24.44 15.07
N ARG A 201 12.16 -23.22 15.29
CA ARG A 201 10.99 -22.93 16.12
C ARG A 201 9.67 -23.18 15.38
N ILE A 202 9.70 -23.28 14.06
CA ILE A 202 8.51 -23.46 13.23
C ILE A 202 8.11 -24.95 13.27
N LYS A 203 6.93 -25.24 13.80
CA LYS A 203 6.41 -26.61 13.95
C LYS A 203 5.25 -26.83 12.99
N VAL A 204 5.48 -27.62 11.93
CA VAL A 204 4.49 -27.86 10.88
C VAL A 204 3.64 -29.09 11.22
N ALA A 205 2.33 -28.88 11.37
CA ALA A 205 1.32 -29.93 11.52
C ALA A 205 0.53 -30.08 10.21
N ASN A 206 0.52 -31.29 9.65
CA ASN A 206 -0.20 -31.60 8.42
C ASN A 206 -1.53 -32.30 8.72
N HIS A 207 -2.65 -31.64 8.43
CA HIS A 207 -4.02 -32.15 8.55
C HIS A 207 -4.72 -32.18 7.18
N LEU A 208 -3.96 -32.30 6.09
CA LEU A 208 -4.53 -32.54 4.77
C LEU A 208 -5.13 -33.94 4.71
N ARG A 209 -6.38 -34.04 4.22
CA ARG A 209 -7.02 -35.33 3.94
C ARG A 209 -6.43 -35.98 2.68
N GLN A 210 -5.87 -35.16 1.80
CA GLN A 210 -5.26 -35.59 0.54
C GLN A 210 -3.76 -35.31 0.58
N GLU A 211 -2.97 -36.38 0.74
CA GLU A 211 -1.51 -36.34 0.89
C GLU A 211 -0.79 -35.66 -0.28
N ARG A 212 -1.29 -35.89 -1.50
CA ARG A 212 -0.72 -35.37 -2.75
C ARG A 212 -1.32 -34.05 -3.20
N LEU A 213 -1.96 -33.31 -2.29
CA LEU A 213 -2.51 -32.00 -2.62
C LEU A 213 -1.36 -31.02 -2.93
N ALA A 214 -1.37 -30.51 -4.15
CA ALA A 214 -0.34 -29.62 -4.68
C ALA A 214 -0.90 -28.29 -5.14
N LEU A 215 0.00 -27.31 -5.28
CA LEU A 215 -0.24 -26.06 -5.97
C LEU A 215 0.08 -26.21 -7.46
N VAL A 216 -0.70 -25.52 -8.27
CA VAL A 216 -0.35 -25.32 -9.68
C VAL A 216 0.95 -24.51 -9.80
N ALA A 217 1.77 -24.85 -10.79
CA ALA A 217 3.07 -24.23 -11.08
C ALA A 217 3.11 -22.69 -10.93
N ARG A 218 2.09 -22.02 -11.51
CA ARG A 218 1.99 -20.54 -11.49
C ARG A 218 1.80 -19.93 -10.09
N ALA A 219 1.35 -20.70 -9.10
CA ALA A 219 1.03 -20.22 -7.75
C ALA A 219 2.03 -20.70 -6.68
N ALA A 220 2.86 -21.70 -7.00
CA ALA A 220 3.77 -22.33 -6.06
C ALA A 220 4.82 -21.35 -5.47
N GLU A 221 5.61 -20.66 -6.31
CA GLU A 221 6.60 -19.67 -5.82
C GLU A 221 5.94 -18.43 -5.17
N PRO A 222 4.87 -17.83 -5.74
CA PRO A 222 4.13 -16.76 -5.08
C PRO A 222 3.64 -17.12 -3.67
N LEU A 223 3.11 -18.33 -3.49
CA LEU A 223 2.65 -18.77 -2.17
C LEU A 223 3.83 -19.02 -1.22
N ALA A 224 4.94 -19.60 -1.71
CA ALA A 224 6.16 -19.78 -0.92
C ALA A 224 6.70 -18.45 -0.38
N ILE A 225 6.70 -17.39 -1.21
CA ILE A 225 7.12 -16.05 -0.79
C ILE A 225 6.15 -15.48 0.24
N ALA A 226 4.84 -15.58 0.00
CA ALA A 226 3.84 -15.09 0.95
C ALA A 226 3.98 -15.78 2.32
N LEU A 227 4.14 -17.11 2.34
CA LEU A 227 4.38 -17.88 3.55
C LEU A 227 5.69 -17.48 4.22
N ALA A 228 6.78 -17.30 3.47
CA ALA A 228 8.06 -16.88 4.05
C ALA A 228 7.97 -15.49 4.71
N GLU A 229 7.19 -14.56 4.15
CA GLU A 229 6.92 -13.26 4.79
C GLU A 229 6.10 -13.41 6.08
N LEU A 230 5.07 -14.26 6.09
CA LEU A 230 4.26 -14.50 7.29
C LEU A 230 5.07 -15.20 8.39
N LEU A 231 5.84 -16.22 8.04
CA LEU A 231 6.71 -16.95 8.97
C LEU A 231 7.81 -16.07 9.54
N ALA A 232 8.42 -15.20 8.72
CA ALA A 232 9.43 -14.26 9.20
C ALA A 232 8.84 -13.22 10.15
N ASN A 233 7.61 -12.76 9.93
CA ASN A 233 6.93 -11.90 10.90
C ASN A 233 6.67 -12.67 12.20
N ALA A 234 6.10 -13.88 12.11
CA ALA A 234 5.80 -14.69 13.28
C ALA A 234 7.04 -14.98 14.14
N THR A 235 8.16 -15.38 13.53
CA THR A 235 9.41 -15.67 14.26
C THR A 235 10.07 -14.41 14.83
N ALA A 236 10.00 -13.27 14.12
CA ALA A 236 10.59 -12.01 14.57
C ALA A 236 9.83 -11.37 15.74
N TYR A 237 8.51 -11.50 15.79
CA TYR A 237 7.68 -10.89 16.85
C TYR A 237 7.39 -11.82 18.03
N SER A 238 7.74 -13.11 17.91
CA SER A 238 7.62 -14.09 19.00
C SER A 238 8.90 -14.20 19.81
N HIS A 239 8.78 -14.40 21.12
CA HIS A 239 9.93 -14.60 22.03
C HIS A 239 10.82 -15.77 21.55
N PRO A 240 12.17 -15.69 21.61
CA PRO A 240 13.07 -16.72 21.08
C PRO A 240 12.78 -18.15 21.56
N ASP A 241 12.28 -18.31 22.78
CA ASP A 241 11.98 -19.61 23.40
C ASP A 241 10.57 -20.16 23.07
N THR A 242 9.78 -19.44 22.28
CA THR A 242 8.42 -19.87 21.90
C THR A 242 8.41 -20.54 20.53
N GLU A 243 7.62 -21.59 20.39
CA GLU A 243 7.38 -22.23 19.10
C GLU A 243 6.42 -21.38 18.24
N VAL A 244 6.50 -21.57 16.92
CA VAL A 244 5.62 -20.97 15.92
C VAL A 244 4.85 -22.10 15.25
N PRO A 245 3.65 -22.47 15.73
CA PRO A 245 2.85 -23.53 15.13
C PRO A 245 2.38 -23.14 13.72
N VAL A 246 2.51 -24.07 12.77
CA VAL A 246 2.03 -23.92 11.40
C VAL A 246 1.12 -25.10 11.07
N THR A 247 -0.17 -24.83 10.89
CA THR A 247 -1.16 -25.87 10.61
C THR A 247 -1.55 -25.81 9.14
N VAL A 248 -1.33 -26.90 8.40
CA VAL A 248 -1.79 -27.06 7.02
C VAL A 248 -3.01 -27.96 7.02
N GLN A 249 -4.17 -27.44 6.64
CA GLN A 249 -5.43 -28.20 6.72
C GLN A 249 -6.29 -28.07 5.46
N GLN A 250 -7.07 -29.11 5.18
CA GLN A 250 -8.02 -29.10 4.08
C GLN A 250 -9.23 -28.21 4.45
N ALA A 251 -9.46 -27.14 3.70
CA ALA A 251 -10.60 -26.25 3.88
C ALA A 251 -11.86 -26.79 3.18
N ALA A 252 -13.02 -26.21 3.51
CA ALA A 252 -14.28 -26.50 2.82
C ALA A 252 -14.18 -26.20 1.31
N GLY A 253 -14.95 -26.92 0.49
CA GLY A 253 -15.02 -26.68 -0.95
C GLY A 253 -13.75 -27.03 -1.74
N ARG A 254 -12.99 -28.05 -1.30
CA ARG A 254 -11.70 -28.48 -1.91
C ARG A 254 -10.58 -27.43 -1.88
N GLY A 255 -10.72 -26.37 -1.07
CA GLY A 255 -9.64 -25.43 -0.80
C GLY A 255 -8.66 -25.95 0.26
N ALA A 256 -7.59 -25.21 0.51
CA ALA A 256 -6.67 -25.47 1.61
C ALA A 256 -6.48 -24.19 2.45
N LEU A 257 -6.06 -24.37 3.70
CA LEU A 257 -5.81 -23.28 4.64
C LEU A 257 -4.49 -23.55 5.36
N VAL A 258 -3.61 -22.56 5.36
CA VAL A 258 -2.39 -22.56 6.18
C VAL A 258 -2.57 -21.53 7.29
N LEU A 259 -2.47 -21.98 8.54
CA LEU A 259 -2.49 -21.15 9.73
C LEU A 259 -1.05 -20.99 10.23
N VAL A 260 -0.65 -19.76 10.53
CA VAL A 260 0.62 -19.44 11.19
C VAL A 260 0.29 -18.72 12.47
N ASP A 261 0.61 -19.33 13.60
CA ASP A 261 0.36 -18.80 14.93
C ASP A 261 1.65 -18.29 15.55
N ASP A 262 1.60 -17.07 16.09
CA ASP A 262 2.69 -16.47 16.83
C ASP A 262 2.27 -16.22 18.30
N ALA A 263 3.27 -16.15 19.18
CA ALA A 263 3.12 -15.90 20.62
C ALA A 263 3.81 -14.58 20.99
N GLY A 264 3.64 -13.56 20.14
CA GLY A 264 4.18 -12.22 20.33
C GLY A 264 3.29 -11.30 21.18
N ILE A 265 3.64 -10.02 21.18
CA ILE A 265 2.91 -8.96 21.92
C ILE A 265 1.55 -8.58 21.30
N GLY A 266 1.22 -9.12 20.12
CA GLY A 266 0.03 -8.73 19.35
C GLY A 266 0.17 -7.39 18.62
N MET A 267 -0.97 -6.87 18.16
CA MET A 267 -1.08 -5.57 17.47
C MET A 267 -2.16 -4.73 18.12
N ASP A 268 -1.95 -3.41 18.23
CA ASP A 268 -3.02 -2.47 18.56
C ASP A 268 -4.05 -2.37 17.40
N ASP A 269 -5.19 -1.74 17.67
CA ASP A 269 -6.31 -1.67 16.72
C ASP A 269 -5.95 -0.97 15.40
N ASP A 270 -5.12 0.08 15.45
CA ASP A 270 -4.72 0.84 14.28
C ASP A 270 -3.70 0.07 13.42
N ALA A 271 -2.75 -0.60 14.06
CA ALA A 271 -1.79 -1.50 13.43
C ALA A 271 -2.49 -2.70 12.81
N LEU A 272 -3.45 -3.32 13.52
CA LEU A 272 -4.24 -4.44 13.03
C LEU A 272 -5.11 -4.02 11.84
N LYS A 273 -5.74 -2.84 11.89
CA LYS A 273 -6.51 -2.28 10.78
C LYS A 273 -5.63 -2.03 9.56
N ARG A 274 -4.42 -1.48 9.75
CA ARG A 274 -3.44 -1.28 8.67
C ARG A 274 -2.97 -2.61 8.08
N ALA A 275 -2.66 -3.60 8.91
CA ALA A 275 -2.24 -4.93 8.49
C ALA A 275 -3.34 -5.60 7.65
N ARG A 276 -4.61 -5.57 8.12
CA ARG A 276 -5.76 -6.09 7.37
C ARG A 276 -5.96 -5.37 6.03
N ALA A 277 -5.81 -4.04 6.00
CA ALA A 277 -5.93 -3.27 4.77
C ALA A 277 -4.84 -3.64 3.75
N LEU A 278 -3.60 -3.88 4.19
CA LEU A 278 -2.53 -4.34 3.30
C LEU A 278 -2.77 -5.78 2.81
N LEU A 279 -3.13 -6.70 3.71
CA LEU A 279 -3.39 -8.11 3.39
C LEU A 279 -4.60 -8.32 2.47
N ALA A 280 -5.56 -7.39 2.47
CA ALA A 280 -6.71 -7.39 1.56
C ALA A 280 -6.31 -7.21 0.08
N GLY A 281 -5.06 -6.86 -0.22
CA GLY A 281 -4.54 -6.69 -1.57
C GLY A 281 -5.09 -5.45 -2.28
N PRO A 282 -4.87 -4.23 -1.74
CA PRO A 282 -5.33 -3.01 -2.37
C PRO A 282 -4.63 -2.78 -3.73
N SER A 283 -5.33 -2.09 -4.64
CA SER A 283 -4.86 -1.86 -6.00
C SER A 283 -3.58 -1.00 -6.05
N GLU A 284 -3.48 0.00 -5.17
CA GLU A 284 -2.32 0.88 -5.02
C GLU A 284 -1.72 0.72 -3.61
N VAL A 285 -0.42 0.42 -3.53
CA VAL A 285 0.39 0.48 -2.30
C VAL A 285 1.65 1.26 -2.64
N LEU A 286 1.73 2.52 -2.23
CA LEU A 286 2.92 3.34 -2.50
C LEU A 286 4.08 2.88 -1.60
N LEU A 287 5.29 2.77 -2.15
CA LEU A 287 6.47 2.42 -1.36
C LEU A 287 6.73 3.46 -0.26
N THR A 288 6.40 4.72 -0.54
CA THR A 288 6.54 5.84 0.41
C THR A 288 5.56 5.79 1.59
N GLU A 289 4.54 4.92 1.53
CA GLU A 289 3.53 4.79 2.59
C GLU A 289 3.80 3.60 3.52
N LEU A 290 4.90 2.85 3.31
CA LEU A 290 5.26 1.68 4.11
C LEU A 290 6.02 2.02 5.41
N GLY A 291 6.25 3.29 5.70
CA GLY A 291 6.95 3.77 6.89
C GLY A 291 8.47 3.81 6.74
N ASP A 292 9.15 4.20 7.82
CA ASP A 292 10.61 4.30 7.93
C ASP A 292 11.10 3.62 9.22
N PRO A 293 11.78 2.45 9.16
CA PRO A 293 12.09 1.70 7.95
C PRO A 293 10.83 1.05 7.30
N PRO A 294 10.82 0.77 5.99
CA PRO A 294 9.66 0.22 5.30
C PRO A 294 9.22 -1.16 5.84
N GLN A 295 7.96 -1.25 6.29
CA GLN A 295 7.31 -2.49 6.72
C GLN A 295 6.72 -3.24 5.52
N THR A 296 7.55 -4.04 4.87
CA THR A 296 7.25 -4.63 3.55
C THR A 296 6.44 -5.93 3.60
N GLY A 297 6.48 -6.71 4.69
CA GLY A 297 5.97 -8.07 4.72
C GLY A 297 4.50 -8.21 4.30
N PHE A 298 3.57 -7.53 4.99
CA PHE A 298 2.15 -7.60 4.63
C PHE A 298 1.82 -6.95 3.28
N ALA A 299 2.58 -5.92 2.87
CA ALA A 299 2.42 -5.34 1.54
C ALA A 299 2.79 -6.32 0.43
N VAL A 300 3.88 -7.10 0.61
CA VAL A 300 4.28 -8.18 -0.31
C VAL A 300 3.17 -9.23 -0.41
N VAL A 301 2.67 -9.71 0.74
CA VAL A 301 1.58 -10.70 0.79
C VAL A 301 0.32 -10.16 0.09
N GLY A 302 -0.05 -8.91 0.36
CA GLY A 302 -1.18 -8.22 -0.28
C GLY A 302 -1.05 -8.14 -1.81
N ARG A 303 0.14 -7.80 -2.33
CA ARG A 303 0.39 -7.80 -3.79
C ARG A 303 0.22 -9.19 -4.39
N LEU A 304 0.68 -10.24 -3.70
CA LEU A 304 0.56 -11.62 -4.18
C LEU A 304 -0.90 -12.12 -4.12
N VAL A 305 -1.63 -11.78 -3.05
CA VAL A 305 -3.09 -11.99 -2.92
C VAL A 305 -3.82 -11.40 -4.12
N ALA A 306 -3.59 -10.11 -4.40
CA ALA A 306 -4.24 -9.40 -5.51
C ALA A 306 -3.91 -10.00 -6.88
N ARG A 307 -2.69 -10.51 -7.06
CA ARG A 307 -2.20 -11.02 -8.36
C ARG A 307 -2.55 -12.48 -8.63
N TYR A 308 -2.58 -13.32 -7.59
CA TYR A 308 -2.70 -14.78 -7.75
C TYR A 308 -4.03 -15.36 -7.24
N GLY A 309 -4.84 -14.58 -6.53
CA GLY A 309 -6.22 -14.95 -6.20
C GLY A 309 -6.40 -15.85 -4.98
N PHE A 310 -5.34 -16.13 -4.22
CA PHE A 310 -5.47 -16.60 -2.83
C PHE A 310 -5.75 -15.42 -1.89
N SER A 311 -6.13 -15.68 -0.64
CA SER A 311 -6.48 -14.62 0.32
C SER A 311 -5.76 -14.81 1.65
N CYS A 312 -5.41 -13.71 2.31
CA CYS A 312 -4.80 -13.72 3.64
C CYS A 312 -5.64 -12.91 4.63
N HIS A 313 -5.80 -13.42 5.85
CA HIS A 313 -6.41 -12.70 6.97
C HIS A 313 -5.48 -12.73 8.18
N ILE A 314 -5.66 -11.79 9.11
CA ILE A 314 -4.94 -11.76 10.38
C ILE A 314 -5.89 -11.42 11.53
N GLU A 315 -5.75 -12.16 12.62
CA GLU A 315 -6.55 -12.04 13.84
C GLU A 315 -5.70 -12.33 15.09
N PRO A 316 -6.15 -11.95 16.30
CA PRO A 316 -5.47 -12.36 17.53
C PRO A 316 -5.36 -13.88 17.65
N SER A 317 -4.20 -14.36 18.05
CA SER A 317 -3.91 -15.79 18.23
C SER A 317 -4.34 -16.26 19.63
N PRO A 318 -4.75 -17.54 19.79
CA PRO A 318 -4.96 -18.16 21.10
C PRO A 318 -3.71 -18.14 22.00
N TYR A 319 -2.52 -17.99 21.41
CA TYR A 319 -1.23 -17.94 22.10
C TYR A 319 -0.84 -16.52 22.57
N GLY A 320 -1.74 -15.54 22.43
CA GLY A 320 -1.53 -14.15 22.87
C GLY A 320 -0.92 -13.22 21.82
N GLY A 321 -0.43 -13.76 20.71
CA GLY A 321 0.12 -13.01 19.58
C GLY A 321 -0.87 -12.83 18.43
N MET A 322 -0.41 -13.04 17.20
CA MET A 322 -1.24 -12.97 15.99
C MET A 322 -1.31 -14.31 15.25
N ARG A 323 -2.45 -14.56 14.61
CA ARG A 323 -2.70 -15.68 13.71
C ARG A 323 -2.86 -15.15 12.29
N ALA A 324 -1.97 -15.55 11.39
CA ALA A 324 -2.12 -15.33 9.95
C ALA A 324 -2.77 -16.54 9.29
N MET A 325 -3.79 -16.29 8.46
CA MET A 325 -4.59 -17.31 7.80
C MET A 325 -4.51 -17.16 6.29
N LEU A 326 -3.82 -18.08 5.63
CA LEU A 326 -3.64 -18.09 4.18
C LEU A 326 -4.57 -19.12 3.54
N ARG A 327 -5.65 -18.64 2.92
CA ARG A 327 -6.65 -19.49 2.26
C ARG A 327 -6.35 -19.62 0.78
N ILE A 328 -6.24 -20.86 0.33
CA ILE A 328 -5.89 -21.25 -1.03
C ILE A 328 -7.15 -21.85 -1.69
N PRO A 329 -7.71 -21.19 -2.71
CA PRO A 329 -8.91 -21.69 -3.40
C PRO A 329 -8.60 -22.91 -4.27
N ALA A 330 -9.62 -23.74 -4.50
CA ALA A 330 -9.49 -25.00 -5.24
C ALA A 330 -8.87 -24.87 -6.64
N HIS A 331 -9.08 -23.75 -7.34
CA HIS A 331 -8.54 -23.53 -8.70
C HIS A 331 -7.02 -23.29 -8.74
N LEU A 332 -6.38 -23.08 -7.59
CA LEU A 332 -4.91 -23.04 -7.45
C LEU A 332 -4.35 -24.37 -6.98
N LEU A 333 -5.22 -25.33 -6.67
CA LEU A 333 -4.84 -26.65 -6.18
C LEU A 333 -4.99 -27.68 -7.29
N THR A 334 -4.14 -28.69 -7.22
CA THR A 334 -4.13 -29.88 -8.07
C THR A 334 -3.72 -31.07 -7.23
N VAL A 335 -3.72 -32.26 -7.82
CA VAL A 335 -3.16 -33.47 -7.23
C VAL A 335 -1.86 -33.78 -7.96
N MET A 336 -0.80 -34.15 -7.25
CA MET A 336 0.42 -34.63 -7.88
C MET A 336 0.22 -36.05 -8.41
N ASP A 337 0.84 -36.35 -9.55
CA ASP A 337 0.88 -37.70 -10.12
C ASP A 337 1.57 -38.68 -9.17
N ASP A 338 1.17 -39.95 -9.26
CA ASP A 338 1.61 -40.98 -8.33
C ASP A 338 3.12 -41.25 -8.37
N ASP A 339 3.74 -40.98 -9.52
CA ASP A 339 5.15 -41.22 -9.83
C ASP A 339 6.13 -40.27 -9.12
N ARG A 340 5.64 -39.19 -8.50
CA ARG A 340 6.47 -38.26 -7.74
C ARG A 340 6.45 -38.59 -6.25
N THR A 341 7.62 -38.98 -5.72
CA THR A 341 7.83 -39.13 -4.28
C THR A 341 7.93 -37.77 -3.61
N LEU A 342 7.15 -37.59 -2.55
CA LEU A 342 7.28 -36.43 -1.66
C LEU A 342 8.64 -36.46 -0.95
N SER A 343 9.14 -35.29 -0.56
CA SER A 343 10.32 -35.16 0.27
C SER A 343 10.20 -35.97 1.55
N VAL A 344 11.28 -36.63 1.96
CA VAL A 344 11.39 -37.37 3.24
C VAL A 344 11.14 -36.45 4.45
N LEU A 345 11.35 -35.14 4.28
CA LEU A 345 11.12 -34.14 5.31
C LEU A 345 9.65 -33.71 5.43
N ALA A 346 8.77 -34.12 4.51
CA ALA A 346 7.35 -33.78 4.56
C ALA A 346 6.64 -34.50 5.71
N PRO A 347 6.03 -33.79 6.68
CA PRO A 347 5.25 -34.43 7.73
C PRO A 347 4.10 -35.26 7.13
N ALA A 348 4.01 -36.51 7.54
CA ALA A 348 2.85 -37.35 7.24
C ALA A 348 1.57 -36.68 7.80
N PRO A 349 0.41 -36.85 7.15
CA PRO A 349 -0.84 -36.34 7.72
C PRO A 349 -1.08 -36.95 9.09
N VAL A 350 -1.45 -36.12 10.05
CA VAL A 350 -1.93 -36.56 11.35
C VAL A 350 -3.29 -37.22 11.12
N PRO A 351 -3.47 -38.51 11.45
CA PRO A 351 -4.77 -39.16 11.35
C PRO A 351 -5.77 -38.38 12.19
N ALA A 352 -6.90 -37.98 11.59
CA ALA A 352 -8.02 -37.49 12.39
C ALA A 352 -8.52 -38.67 13.23
N HIS A 353 -8.20 -38.69 14.53
CA HIS A 353 -8.89 -39.59 15.43
C HIS A 353 -10.37 -39.21 15.39
N PRO A 354 -11.28 -40.16 15.06
CA PRO A 354 -12.69 -39.88 15.22
C PRO A 354 -12.94 -39.61 16.70
N ASP A 355 -13.66 -38.52 16.99
CA ASP A 355 -14.19 -38.24 18.32
C ASP A 355 -14.73 -39.53 18.93
N ALA A 356 -14.23 -39.87 20.12
CA ALA A 356 -14.76 -40.99 20.89
C ALA A 356 -16.28 -40.78 21.04
N PRO A 357 -17.13 -41.77 20.69
CA PRO A 357 -18.56 -41.63 20.92
C PRO A 357 -18.80 -41.51 22.43
N GLY A 358 -19.53 -40.47 22.81
CA GLY A 358 -19.93 -40.24 24.18
C GLY A 358 -20.72 -41.40 24.77
N GLY A 359 -20.56 -41.57 26.09
CA GLY A 359 -21.61 -41.99 27.03
C GLY A 359 -22.45 -43.20 26.65
N GLY A 360 -21.91 -44.39 26.88
CA GLY A 360 -22.70 -45.60 27.09
C GLY A 360 -22.73 -45.93 28.58
N ALA A 361 -23.79 -45.52 29.28
CA ALA A 361 -24.15 -46.03 30.59
C ALA A 361 -24.85 -47.39 30.45
N THR A 362 -24.87 -48.15 31.56
CA THR A 362 -25.34 -49.53 31.79
C THR A 362 -24.25 -50.59 31.50
N ASP A 363 -23.88 -51.46 32.44
CA ASP A 363 -24.74 -52.21 33.34
C ASP A 363 -24.09 -52.54 34.71
N THR A 364 -24.97 -52.94 35.62
CA THR A 364 -24.85 -53.01 37.08
C THR A 364 -24.33 -54.37 37.58
N ASP A 365 -23.55 -54.40 38.67
CA ASP A 365 -23.61 -55.53 39.62
C ASP A 365 -23.29 -55.05 41.05
N PRO A 366 -24.01 -55.49 42.11
CA PRO A 366 -23.93 -54.90 43.44
C PRO A 366 -23.09 -55.74 44.41
N ALA A 367 -22.30 -55.08 45.24
CA ALA A 367 -21.83 -55.66 46.50
C ALA A 367 -21.84 -54.58 47.58
N ALA A 368 -22.63 -54.86 48.62
CA ALA A 368 -22.82 -54.07 49.80
C ALA A 368 -21.52 -53.91 50.59
N ASP A 369 -21.27 -52.72 51.14
CA ASP A 369 -21.04 -52.64 52.58
C ASP A 369 -21.44 -51.26 53.14
N SER A 370 -21.97 -51.33 54.35
CA SER A 370 -22.70 -50.29 55.05
C SER A 370 -21.80 -49.56 56.04
N ALA A 371 -21.73 -48.22 55.99
CA ALA A 371 -21.37 -47.38 57.14
C ALA A 371 -21.73 -45.90 56.89
N ALA A 372 -22.79 -45.42 57.54
CA ALA A 372 -22.97 -44.03 57.97
C ALA A 372 -22.48 -43.92 59.44
N PRO A 373 -22.20 -42.74 60.06
CA PRO A 373 -22.84 -41.42 59.89
C PRO A 373 -21.78 -40.28 59.71
N ASP A 374 -22.05 -38.99 59.54
CA ASP A 374 -22.94 -38.12 60.31
C ASP A 374 -23.12 -36.73 59.65
N SER A 375 -24.14 -36.04 60.15
CA SER A 375 -24.73 -34.74 59.81
C SER A 375 -23.77 -33.53 59.71
N LEU A 376 -24.11 -32.54 58.84
CA LEU A 376 -24.39 -31.14 59.21
C LEU A 376 -24.54 -30.23 57.96
N ALA A 377 -25.75 -29.69 57.78
CA ALA A 377 -26.04 -28.41 57.13
C ALA A 377 -26.79 -27.55 58.18
N PRO A 378 -26.75 -26.20 58.18
CA PRO A 378 -27.50 -25.42 57.18
C PRO A 378 -26.96 -24.01 56.86
N GLY A 379 -27.50 -23.35 55.83
CA GLY A 379 -27.32 -21.90 55.62
C GLY A 379 -27.82 -21.35 54.29
N SER A 380 -29.14 -21.23 54.13
CA SER A 380 -29.84 -20.54 53.03
C SER A 380 -29.94 -19.04 53.30
N LEU A 381 -29.70 -18.18 52.30
CA LEU A 381 -30.40 -16.88 52.12
C LEU A 381 -30.39 -16.46 50.62
N ALA A 382 -31.57 -16.42 50.01
CA ALA A 382 -31.96 -15.54 48.88
C ALA A 382 -32.84 -14.39 49.47
N PRO A 383 -33.48 -13.44 48.73
CA PRO A 383 -33.58 -13.23 47.27
C PRO A 383 -33.56 -11.73 46.81
N GLY A 384 -33.74 -11.46 45.51
CA GLY A 384 -33.97 -10.11 44.97
C GLY A 384 -34.44 -10.08 43.51
N SER A 385 -35.76 -9.97 43.34
CA SER A 385 -36.64 -9.87 42.16
C SER A 385 -36.33 -8.81 41.08
N ALA A 386 -36.63 -9.11 39.80
CA ALA A 386 -37.58 -8.38 38.93
C ALA A 386 -37.66 -8.96 37.49
N GLU A 387 -38.88 -9.26 37.04
CA GLU A 387 -39.35 -9.50 35.66
C GLU A 387 -40.35 -8.36 35.29
N PRO A 388 -41.02 -8.30 34.11
CA PRO A 388 -40.61 -8.48 32.72
C PRO A 388 -41.21 -7.37 31.79
N VAL A 389 -40.88 -7.32 30.49
CA VAL A 389 -41.77 -6.73 29.45
C VAL A 389 -41.67 -7.51 28.14
N ALA A 390 -42.82 -7.96 27.64
CA ALA A 390 -43.06 -8.52 26.32
C ALA A 390 -43.72 -7.48 25.39
N THR A 391 -43.61 -7.66 24.06
CA THR A 391 -44.62 -7.37 23.00
C THR A 391 -43.99 -7.67 21.62
N THR A 392 -44.44 -8.70 20.88
CA THR A 392 -45.33 -8.64 19.68
C THR A 392 -44.89 -7.58 18.65
N GLY A 393 -44.68 -7.81 17.36
CA GLY A 393 -45.12 -8.78 16.36
C GLY A 393 -45.17 -8.04 15.00
N THR A 394 -45.49 -8.75 13.92
CA THR A 394 -45.99 -8.26 12.60
C THR A 394 -45.04 -8.39 11.40
N ASP A 395 -45.31 -9.41 10.56
CA ASP A 395 -45.09 -9.40 9.10
C ASP A 395 -46.03 -8.39 8.42
N PRO A 396 -45.70 -7.89 7.21
CA PRO A 396 -46.47 -8.38 6.07
C PRO A 396 -45.67 -8.58 4.77
N ALA A 397 -46.37 -9.19 3.82
CA ALA A 397 -45.92 -9.81 2.59
C ALA A 397 -45.95 -8.93 1.33
N THR A 398 -45.40 -9.52 0.24
CA THR A 398 -45.81 -9.45 -1.19
C THR A 398 -45.53 -8.23 -2.09
N ALA A 399 -44.75 -8.47 -3.17
CA ALA A 399 -44.99 -8.15 -4.60
C ALA A 399 -43.76 -8.65 -5.40
N ALA A 400 -43.76 -9.57 -6.38
CA ALA A 400 -44.50 -9.78 -7.63
C ALA A 400 -44.17 -8.79 -8.79
N ARG A 401 -43.37 -9.30 -9.76
CA ARG A 401 -43.38 -9.04 -11.23
C ARG A 401 -42.93 -7.63 -11.69
N ASP A 402 -42.29 -7.35 -12.84
CA ASP A 402 -42.24 -7.96 -14.18
C ASP A 402 -40.97 -7.57 -14.96
N SER A 403 -40.76 -8.30 -16.05
CA SER A 403 -39.80 -8.18 -17.15
C SER A 403 -39.88 -6.90 -17.99
N THR A 404 -38.77 -6.49 -18.62
CA THR A 404 -38.69 -6.13 -20.06
C THR A 404 -37.24 -5.86 -20.52
N GLY A 405 -36.83 -6.47 -21.65
CA GLY A 405 -35.66 -6.08 -22.45
C GLY A 405 -35.95 -4.83 -23.31
N PRO A 406 -34.96 -4.26 -24.03
CA PRO A 406 -34.47 -4.78 -25.33
C PRO A 406 -32.93 -4.62 -25.46
N GLY A 407 -32.17 -5.00 -26.48
CA GLY A 407 -32.31 -5.56 -27.82
C GLY A 407 -30.89 -5.53 -28.44
N ALA A 408 -30.51 -6.53 -29.23
CA ALA A 408 -29.19 -6.62 -29.88
C ALA A 408 -29.04 -5.65 -31.06
N PRO A 409 -27.80 -5.37 -31.50
CA PRO A 409 -27.39 -5.93 -32.78
C PRO A 409 -25.93 -6.46 -32.83
N GLU A 410 -25.67 -7.18 -33.92
CA GLU A 410 -24.51 -8.00 -34.27
C GLU A 410 -23.19 -7.25 -34.57
N ALA A 411 -22.13 -8.09 -34.62
CA ALA A 411 -20.94 -8.03 -35.49
C ALA A 411 -19.70 -7.26 -35.02
N GLY A 412 -18.57 -7.99 -35.06
CA GLY A 412 -17.23 -7.42 -35.27
C GLY A 412 -16.19 -7.73 -34.19
N THR A 413 -15.48 -8.84 -34.34
CA THR A 413 -14.14 -9.03 -33.74
C THR A 413 -13.18 -7.90 -34.14
N PRO A 414 -12.50 -7.21 -33.22
CA PRO A 414 -11.34 -6.40 -33.54
C PRO A 414 -10.04 -7.17 -33.24
N ALA A 415 -9.23 -7.29 -34.28
CA ALA A 415 -7.86 -7.78 -34.24
C ALA A 415 -6.94 -6.85 -33.42
N LEU A 416 -5.92 -7.46 -32.82
CA LEU A 416 -4.85 -6.81 -32.06
C LEU A 416 -4.05 -5.81 -32.92
N PRO A 417 -3.63 -4.65 -32.39
CA PRO A 417 -2.87 -3.66 -33.15
C PRO A 417 -1.40 -4.06 -33.35
N SER A 418 -0.99 -4.24 -34.60
CA SER A 418 0.40 -4.43 -35.03
C SER A 418 1.16 -3.10 -35.05
N ARG A 419 2.34 -3.06 -34.42
CA ARG A 419 3.19 -1.86 -34.32
C ARG A 419 4.04 -1.68 -35.60
N ARG A 420 3.77 -0.61 -36.35
CA ARG A 420 4.61 -0.15 -37.48
C ARG A 420 5.95 0.40 -36.98
N ARG A 421 7.06 -0.10 -37.55
CA ARG A 421 8.43 0.40 -37.33
C ARG A 421 8.62 1.69 -38.12
N ARG A 422 8.76 2.85 -37.44
CA ARG A 422 9.22 4.09 -38.07
C ARG A 422 10.74 4.04 -38.27
N ALA A 423 11.16 4.24 -39.53
CA ALA A 423 12.54 4.40 -39.94
C ALA A 423 13.15 5.67 -39.32
N ARG A 424 14.38 5.56 -38.81
CA ARG A 424 15.20 6.71 -38.42
C ARG A 424 15.93 7.23 -39.65
N ARG A 425 15.79 8.55 -39.85
CA ARG A 425 16.47 9.39 -40.82
C ARG A 425 17.96 9.48 -40.46
N ALA A 426 18.82 9.22 -41.44
CA ALA A 426 20.26 9.34 -41.34
C ALA A 426 20.69 10.81 -41.47
N THR A 427 21.69 11.20 -40.67
CA THR A 427 22.57 12.36 -40.91
C THR A 427 23.99 11.85 -40.77
N ALA A 428 24.73 11.84 -41.89
CA ALA A 428 26.17 11.64 -41.93
C ALA A 428 26.89 12.91 -41.45
N PRO A 429 28.16 12.79 -41.03
CA PRO A 429 29.20 13.24 -41.95
C PRO A 429 30.37 12.26 -42.12
N ASP A 430 31.13 12.55 -43.16
CA ASP A 430 32.18 11.78 -43.83
C ASP A 430 33.42 11.41 -43.00
N GLY A 431 34.07 10.33 -43.45
CA GLY A 431 35.52 10.31 -43.57
C GLY A 431 36.22 9.12 -42.90
N GLY A 432 36.78 8.20 -43.69
CA GLY A 432 37.86 7.33 -43.25
C GLY A 432 37.74 5.86 -43.66
N THR A 433 38.26 5.54 -44.84
CA THR A 433 38.51 4.21 -45.36
C THR A 433 39.45 3.41 -44.45
N ALA A 434 39.02 2.26 -43.93
CA ALA A 434 39.92 1.19 -43.49
C ALA A 434 39.26 -0.19 -43.67
N ALA A 435 40.04 -1.10 -44.23
CA ALA A 435 39.64 -2.40 -44.72
C ALA A 435 39.07 -3.33 -43.62
N ARG A 436 38.05 -4.10 -44.00
CA ARG A 436 37.54 -5.23 -43.21
C ARG A 436 38.51 -6.41 -43.39
N THR A 437 39.36 -6.65 -42.40
CA THR A 437 39.95 -7.97 -42.16
C THR A 437 38.97 -8.73 -41.27
N ARG A 438 38.45 -9.86 -41.76
CA ARG A 438 37.77 -10.86 -40.93
C ARG A 438 38.86 -11.56 -40.13
N GLU A 439 38.92 -11.31 -38.83
CA GLU A 439 39.63 -12.19 -37.90
C GLU A 439 38.62 -13.05 -37.12
N THR A 440 38.92 -14.33 -37.18
CA THR A 440 38.36 -15.48 -36.50
C THR A 440 38.55 -15.40 -34.99
N GLY A 441 37.54 -15.87 -34.24
CA GLY A 441 37.63 -16.45 -32.89
C GLY A 441 38.51 -15.76 -31.85
N VAL A 442 37.90 -14.97 -30.97
CA VAL A 442 38.50 -14.64 -29.66
C VAL A 442 37.48 -15.01 -28.57
N GLU A 443 37.87 -16.02 -27.81
CA GLU A 443 37.29 -16.46 -26.54
C GLU A 443 37.30 -15.28 -25.53
N PRO A 444 36.28 -15.11 -24.68
CA PRO A 444 36.24 -13.97 -23.76
C PRO A 444 37.34 -14.11 -22.71
N ASP A 445 38.36 -13.27 -22.83
CA ASP A 445 39.48 -13.16 -21.90
C ASP A 445 38.96 -12.94 -20.46
N LEU A 446 39.17 -13.93 -19.60
CA LEU A 446 38.85 -13.86 -18.17
C LEU A 446 39.76 -12.81 -17.54
N ARG A 447 39.18 -11.64 -17.21
CA ARG A 447 39.90 -10.52 -16.57
C ARG A 447 40.73 -11.03 -15.40
N THR A 448 42.03 -10.75 -15.43
CA THR A 448 42.92 -11.12 -14.33
C THR A 448 42.55 -10.37 -13.05
N PRO A 449 42.79 -10.95 -11.87
CA PRO A 449 42.51 -10.31 -10.58
C PRO A 449 43.18 -8.93 -10.42
N GLU A 450 44.32 -8.73 -11.09
CA GLU A 450 45.05 -7.45 -11.12
C GLU A 450 44.27 -6.36 -11.89
N GLN A 451 43.65 -6.71 -13.01
CA GLN A 451 42.81 -5.78 -13.78
C GLN A 451 41.52 -5.43 -13.03
N ALA A 452 40.95 -6.40 -12.30
CA ALA A 452 39.82 -6.15 -11.40
C ALA A 452 40.25 -5.19 -10.26
N GLY A 453 41.41 -5.43 -9.64
CA GLY A 453 41.98 -4.56 -8.61
C GLY A 453 42.23 -3.13 -9.10
N ALA A 454 42.79 -2.98 -10.30
CA ALA A 454 43.01 -1.66 -10.92
C ALA A 454 41.70 -0.91 -11.19
N SER A 455 40.65 -1.60 -11.64
CA SER A 455 39.33 -0.99 -11.86
C SER A 455 38.65 -0.55 -10.56
N TRP A 456 38.85 -1.31 -9.47
CA TRP A 456 38.38 -0.95 -8.13
C TRP A 456 39.15 0.24 -7.54
N ALA A 457 40.47 0.29 -7.72
CA ALA A 457 41.29 1.41 -7.29
C ALA A 457 40.89 2.72 -8.00
N ALA A 458 40.64 2.66 -9.31
CA ALA A 458 40.18 3.80 -10.10
C ALA A 458 38.80 4.31 -9.64
N LEU A 459 37.87 3.40 -9.31
CA LEU A 459 36.56 3.76 -8.76
C LEU A 459 36.70 4.43 -7.38
N GLN A 460 37.54 3.88 -6.51
CA GLN A 460 37.74 4.41 -5.16
C GLN A 460 38.38 5.82 -5.21
N GLN A 461 39.39 6.03 -6.05
CA GLN A 461 39.97 7.34 -6.31
C GLN A 461 38.95 8.34 -6.86
N GLY A 462 38.08 7.92 -7.79
CA GLY A 462 36.97 8.76 -8.28
C GLY A 462 36.05 9.22 -7.15
N THR A 463 35.65 8.32 -6.25
CA THR A 463 34.77 8.67 -5.12
C THR A 463 35.44 9.53 -4.04
N LEU A 464 36.75 9.40 -3.85
CA LEU A 464 37.52 10.24 -2.93
C LEU A 464 37.68 11.65 -3.51
N SER A 465 38.01 11.76 -4.80
CA SER A 465 38.14 13.06 -5.49
C SER A 465 36.83 13.86 -5.49
N GLY A 466 35.69 13.18 -5.68
CA GLY A 466 34.37 13.80 -5.61
C GLY A 466 34.03 14.29 -4.19
N ARG A 467 34.44 13.56 -3.15
CA ARG A 467 34.24 13.99 -1.75
C ARG A 467 35.12 15.17 -1.35
N SER A 468 36.37 15.21 -1.81
CA SER A 468 37.25 16.37 -1.59
C SER A 468 36.76 17.61 -2.32
N ALA A 469 36.12 17.46 -3.49
CA ALA A 469 35.56 18.58 -4.25
C ALA A 469 34.23 19.13 -3.66
N SER A 470 33.54 18.37 -2.81
CA SER A 470 32.30 18.78 -2.14
C SER A 470 32.48 19.20 -0.67
N ALA A 471 33.71 19.25 -0.15
CA ALA A 471 33.95 19.78 1.19
C ALA A 471 33.85 21.33 1.17
N PRO A 472 32.97 21.95 1.98
CA PRO A 472 32.90 23.41 2.07
C PRO A 472 34.20 23.95 2.70
N SER A 473 34.78 24.99 2.07
CA SER A 473 35.93 25.72 2.60
C SER A 473 35.55 26.35 3.96
N ALA A 474 36.17 25.87 5.04
CA ALA A 474 36.06 26.51 6.35
C ALA A 474 36.69 27.91 6.26
N SER A 475 35.86 28.94 6.39
CA SER A 475 36.32 30.31 6.60
C SER A 475 36.96 30.40 7.99
N PRO A 476 38.13 31.05 8.14
CA PRO A 476 38.70 31.29 9.46
C PRO A 476 37.84 32.34 10.17
N SER A 477 37.24 31.98 11.30
CA SER A 477 36.63 32.94 12.22
C SER A 477 37.75 33.63 13.00
N ASP A 478 37.82 34.95 12.87
CA ASP A 478 38.56 35.84 13.75
C ASP A 478 38.09 35.62 15.20
N ASP A 479 39.01 35.22 16.07
CA ASP A 479 38.85 35.27 17.52
C ASP A 479 39.81 36.35 18.05
N GLN A 480 39.27 37.56 18.18
CA GLN A 480 39.88 38.69 18.88
C GLN A 480 39.07 38.94 20.15
N GLY A 481 39.75 38.74 21.30
CA GLY A 481 39.53 39.44 22.57
C GLY A 481 38.24 39.14 23.33
N ASP A 482 38.36 38.66 24.56
CA ASP A 482 38.37 39.64 25.66
C ASP A 482 38.90 39.05 26.98
N ASP A 483 39.61 39.94 27.65
CA ASP A 483 40.26 39.88 28.94
C ASP A 483 39.24 40.15 30.08
N GLU A 484 39.68 39.97 31.33
CA GLU A 484 39.06 40.45 32.58
C GLU A 484 37.79 39.74 33.13
N THR A 485 37.94 38.86 34.12
CA THR A 485 37.87 39.15 35.58
C THR A 485 37.88 37.88 36.44
#